data_AF-A0A7C5RTH7-F1
#
_entry.id   AF-A0A7C5RTH7-F1
#
_cell.length_a   1.000
_cell.length_b   1.000
_cell.length_c   1.000
_cell.angle_alpha   90.00
_cell.angle_beta   90.00
_cell.angle_gamma   90.00
#
_symmetry.space_group_name_H-M   'P 1'
#
loop_
_entity.id
_entity.type
_entity.pdbx_description
1 polymer ?
#
loop_
_entity_poly.entity_id
_entity_poly.type
_entity_poly.pdbx_seq_one_letter_code
_entity_poly.pdbx_strand_id
1 'polypeptide(L)' 'PDVDVVCLMTSSQYSFISSSMIKEVAQLGGNLTGLVPEHVVEALIRKFRALVRE' A
#
# COMPACT_ATOMS: atom_id res chain seq x y z
N PRO A 1 26.91 -7.12 20.60
CA PRO A 1 26.33 -5.92 19.98
C PRO A 1 26.92 -5.75 18.59
N ASP A 2 26.42 -6.51 17.62
CA ASP A 2 26.91 -6.44 16.23
C ASP A 2 25.72 -6.75 15.32
N VAL A 3 24.89 -5.74 15.06
CA VAL A 3 23.82 -5.81 14.06
C VAL A 3 24.20 -4.87 12.94
N ASP A 4 24.51 -5.44 11.78
CA ASP A 4 24.79 -4.69 10.57
C ASP A 4 23.50 -4.41 9.79
N VAL A 5 23.40 -3.22 9.23
CA VAL A 5 22.26 -2.80 8.39
C VAL A 5 22.73 -2.72 6.95
N VAL A 6 22.08 -3.48 6.08
CA VAL A 6 22.29 -3.41 4.63
C VAL A 6 21.09 -2.71 3.99
N CYS A 7 21.34 -1.57 3.35
CA CYS A 7 20.33 -0.82 2.61
C CYS A 7 20.31 -1.27 1.15
N LEU A 8 19.13 -1.61 0.64
CA LEU A 8 18.91 -1.97 -0.77
C LEU A 8 18.12 -0.88 -1.48
N MET A 9 18.41 -0.68 -2.76
CA MET A 9 17.65 0.24 -3.61
C MET A 9 16.44 -0.46 -4.22
N THR A 10 15.31 0.24 -4.24
CA THR A 10 14.09 -0.25 -4.91
C THR A 10 14.25 -0.19 -6.43
N SER A 11 13.54 -1.07 -7.14
CA SER A 11 13.44 -0.99 -8.60
C SER A 11 12.66 0.26 -9.02
N SER A 12 13.03 0.89 -10.14
CA SER A 12 12.44 2.16 -10.59
C SER A 12 10.91 2.13 -10.71
N GLN A 13 10.33 0.98 -11.08
CA GLN A 13 8.88 0.79 -11.18
C GLN A 13 8.13 0.91 -9.84
N TYR A 14 8.82 0.74 -8.71
CA TYR A 14 8.25 0.79 -7.37
C TYR A 14 8.70 2.01 -6.55
N SER A 15 9.52 2.89 -7.12
CA SER A 15 10.07 4.07 -6.42
C SER A 15 9.01 5.04 -5.89
N PHE A 16 7.80 5.01 -6.43
CA PHE A 16 6.70 5.92 -6.08
C PHE A 16 5.71 5.32 -5.07
N ILE A 17 5.87 4.04 -4.71
CA ILE A 17 4.92 3.34 -3.84
C ILE A 17 5.24 3.67 -2.38
N SER A 18 4.25 4.20 -1.66
CA SER A 18 4.30 4.36 -0.21
C SER A 18 3.01 3.87 0.44
N SER A 19 3.12 3.26 1.62
CA SER A 19 1.96 2.75 2.36
C SER A 19 0.95 3.85 2.70
N SER A 20 1.41 5.08 2.94
CA SER A 20 0.54 6.23 3.20
C SER A 20 -0.33 6.55 1.98
N MET A 21 0.29 6.69 0.81
CA MET A 21 -0.41 6.97 -0.44
C MET A 21 -1.42 5.87 -0.79
N ILE A 22 -1.01 4.60 -0.68
CA ILE A 22 -1.90 3.45 -0.98
C ILE A 22 -3.12 3.43 -0.06
N LYS A 23 -2.94 3.71 1.24
CA LYS A 23 -4.05 3.76 2.20
C LYS A 23 -4.99 4.93 1.92
N GLU A 24 -4.47 6.09 1.53
CA GLU A 24 -5.28 7.26 1.18
C GLU A 24 -6.15 6.98 -0.05
N VAL A 25 -5.55 6.44 -1.12
CA VAL A 25 -6.29 6.03 -2.32
C VAL A 25 -7.36 4.98 -1.98
N ALA A 26 -7.05 4.01 -1.12
CA ALA A 26 -8.03 3.00 -0.67
C ALA A 26 -9.20 3.63 0.11
N GLN A 27 -8.95 4.63 0.96
CA GLN A 27 -9.98 5.33 1.73
C GLN A 27 -10.92 6.14 0.84
N LEU A 28 -10.39 6.69 -0.26
CA LEU A 28 -11.16 7.44 -1.26
C LEU A 28 -11.86 6.55 -2.29
N GLY A 29 -11.75 5.22 -2.18
CA GLY A 29 -12.36 4.28 -3.12
C GLY A 29 -11.64 4.18 -4.47
N GLY A 30 -10.38 4.61 -4.55
CA GLY A 30 -9.57 4.49 -5.76
C GLY A 30 -9.14 3.05 -6.06
N ASN A 31 -8.81 2.78 -7.32
CA ASN A 31 -8.33 1.49 -7.77
C ASN A 31 -6.84 1.29 -7.45
N LEU A 32 -6.49 0.13 -6.88
CA LEU A 32 -5.12 -0.24 -6.47
C LEU A 32 -4.55 -1.45 -7.22
N THR A 33 -5.26 -1.97 -8.23
CA THR A 33 -4.80 -3.11 -9.03
C THR A 33 -3.44 -2.82 -9.65
N GLY A 34 -2.49 -3.73 -9.46
CA GLY A 34 -1.12 -3.60 -9.97
C GLY A 34 -0.16 -2.77 -9.09
N LEU A 35 -0.67 -2.07 -8.06
CA LEU A 35 0.15 -1.34 -7.09
C LEU A 35 0.45 -2.18 -5.85
N VAL A 36 -0.43 -3.13 -5.53
CA VAL A 36 -0.26 -4.09 -4.44
C VAL A 36 -0.74 -5.47 -4.87
N PRO A 37 -0.30 -6.55 -4.20
CA PRO A 37 -0.84 -7.88 -4.42
C PRO A 37 -2.36 -7.96 -4.17
N GLU A 38 -3.06 -8.86 -4.86
CA GLU A 38 -4.53 -8.97 -4.83
C GLU A 38 -5.10 -9.13 -3.41
N HIS A 39 -4.50 -10.00 -2.60
CA HIS A 39 -4.92 -10.22 -1.21
C HIS A 39 -4.84 -8.94 -0.34
N VAL A 40 -3.96 -8.00 -0.70
CA VAL A 40 -3.85 -6.71 -0.02
C VAL A 40 -4.97 -5.77 -0.45
N VAL A 41 -5.38 -5.80 -1.73
CA VAL A 41 -6.54 -5.04 -2.23
C VAL A 41 -7.78 -5.44 -1.44
N GLU A 42 -8.06 -6.74 -1.32
CA GLU A 42 -9.18 -7.27 -0.55
C GLU A 42 -9.15 -6.84 0.93
N ALA A 43 -7.97 -6.89 1.55
CA ALA A 43 -7.78 -6.48 2.94
C ALA A 43 -8.01 -4.96 3.13
N LEU A 44 -7.55 -4.13 2.20
CA LEU A 44 -7.74 -2.68 2.23
C LEU A 44 -9.21 -2.32 2.02
N ILE A 45 -9.89 -2.95 1.06
CA ILE A 45 -11.33 -2.79 0.85
C ILE A 45 -12.09 -3.17 2.12
N ARG A 46 -11.81 -4.33 2.71
CA ARG A 46 -12.47 -4.76 3.97
C ARG A 46 -12.22 -3.78 5.11
N LYS A 47 -11.03 -3.21 5.20
CA LYS A 47 -10.65 -2.26 6.26
C LYS A 47 -11.35 -0.91 6.11
N PHE A 48 -11.46 -0.38 4.89
CA PHE A 48 -11.94 0.98 4.65
C PHE A 48 -13.40 1.08 4.16
N ARG A 49 -14.04 -0.04 3.78
CA ARG A 49 -15.48 -0.09 3.46
C ARG A 49 -16.36 0.38 4.63
N ALA A 50 -15.90 0.30 5.88
CA ALA A 50 -16.62 0.82 7.04
C ALA A 50 -16.57 2.36 7.20
N LEU A 51 -15.66 3.05 6.48
CA LEU A 51 -15.46 4.51 6.57
C LEU A 51 -16.21 5.28 5.48
N VAL A 52 -16.62 4.63 4.39
CA VAL A 52 -17.48 5.23 3.36
C VAL A 52 -18.92 5.17 3.85
N ARG A 53 -19.27 6.09 4.75
CA ARG A 53 -20.67 6.45 5.02
C ARG A 53 -21.04 7.57 4.05
N GLU A 54 -22.18 7.40 3.37
CA GLU A 54 -22.88 8.47 2.65
C GLU A 54 -23.14 9.68 3.56
#